data_AF-A0A351MHX8-F1
#
_entry.id   AF-A0A351MHX8-F1
#
_cell.length_a   1.000
_cell.length_b   1.000
_cell.length_c   1.000
_cell.angle_alpha   90.00
_cell.angle_beta   90.00
_cell.angle_gamma   90.00
#
_symmetry.space_group_name_H-M   'P 1'
#
loop_
_entity.id
_entity.type
_entity.pdbx_description
1 polymer ?
#
loop_
_entity_poly.entity_id
_entity_poly.type
_entity_poly.pdbx_seq_one_letter_code
_entity_poly.pdbx_strand_id
1 'polypeptide(L)'
;AIAESAAAVLALVPEVVAHGNQHAVSDAGMATLLAAAAVRSAALNVLINLSGNPDEAAVKAYRDRLGRAGTGLAQADAIYAAVCGKLA
;
A
#
# COMPACT_ATOMS: atom_id res chain seq x y z
N ALA A 1 -11.94 1.58 2.28
CA ALA A 1 -11.85 1.52 0.81
C ALA A 1 -10.46 1.90 0.32
N ILE A 2 -10.08 3.18 0.18
CA ILE A 2 -8.82 3.58 -0.49
C ILE A 2 -7.59 2.85 0.07
N ALA A 3 -7.34 2.91 1.39
CA ALA A 3 -6.18 2.24 1.99
C ALA A 3 -6.19 0.72 1.75
N GLU A 4 -7.33 0.06 1.91
CA GLU A 4 -7.46 -1.40 1.73
C GLU A 4 -7.30 -1.81 0.25
N SER A 5 -7.89 -1.05 -0.67
CA SER A 5 -7.75 -1.28 -2.12
C SER A 5 -6.32 -1.06 -2.60
N ALA A 6 -5.66 0.00 -2.12
CA ALA A 6 -4.26 0.25 -2.42
C ALA A 6 -3.35 -0.84 -1.83
N ALA A 7 -3.63 -1.31 -0.61
CA ALA A 7 -2.91 -2.43 -0.01
C ALA A 7 -3.06 -3.72 -0.84
N ALA A 8 -4.25 -3.98 -1.38
CA ALA A 8 -4.48 -5.11 -2.28
C ALA A 8 -3.67 -4.99 -3.58
N VAL A 9 -3.57 -3.79 -4.17
CA VAL A 9 -2.69 -3.55 -5.33
C VAL A 9 -1.22 -3.84 -4.97
N LEU A 10 -0.75 -3.30 -3.85
CA LEU A 10 0.63 -3.49 -3.39
C LEU A 10 0.97 -4.99 -3.19
N ALA A 11 0.02 -5.77 -2.68
CA ALA A 11 0.18 -7.21 -2.47
C ALA A 11 0.28 -8.02 -3.77
N LEU A 12 -0.25 -7.51 -4.89
CA LEU A 12 -0.18 -8.16 -6.20
C LEU A 12 1.15 -7.88 -6.91
N VAL A 13 1.86 -6.81 -6.56
CA VAL A 13 3.06 -6.40 -7.29
C VAL A 13 4.15 -7.47 -7.33
N PRO A 14 4.50 -8.18 -6.23
CA PRO A 14 5.55 -9.20 -6.27
C PRO A 14 5.31 -10.27 -7.35
N GLU A 15 4.06 -10.71 -7.53
CA GLU A 15 3.67 -11.67 -8.56
C GLU A 15 3.86 -11.09 -9.97
N VAL A 16 3.46 -9.84 -10.18
CA VAL A 16 3.65 -9.13 -11.45
C VAL A 16 5.14 -8.95 -11.76
N VAL A 17 5.95 -8.64 -10.76
CA VAL A 17 7.41 -8.53 -10.92
C VAL A 17 8.01 -9.88 -11.27
N ALA A 18 7.60 -10.97 -10.62
CA ALA A 18 8.16 -12.29 -10.82
C ALA A 18 7.78 -12.91 -12.18
N HIS A 19 6.51 -12.77 -12.59
CA HIS A 19 5.92 -13.54 -13.69
C HIS A 19 5.29 -12.69 -14.80
N GLY A 20 5.14 -11.39 -14.60
CA GLY A 20 4.52 -10.49 -15.57
C GLY A 20 5.38 -10.22 -16.81
N ASN A 21 4.78 -9.50 -17.76
CA ASN A 21 5.46 -9.06 -18.97
C ASN A 21 6.68 -8.19 -18.62
N GLN A 22 7.87 -8.65 -19.01
CA GLN A 22 9.12 -7.93 -18.73
C GLN A 22 9.14 -6.53 -19.36
N HIS A 23 8.47 -6.33 -20.50
CA HIS A 23 8.35 -5.02 -21.15
C HIS A 23 7.47 -4.03 -20.37
N ALA A 24 6.71 -4.49 -19.38
CA ALA A 24 5.83 -3.68 -18.54
C ALA A 24 6.27 -3.67 -17.06
N VAL A 25 7.49 -4.13 -16.76
CA VAL A 25 7.97 -4.21 -15.36
C VAL A 25 8.06 -2.83 -14.69
N SER A 26 8.22 -1.76 -15.47
CA SER A 26 8.14 -0.38 -14.99
C SER A 26 6.77 -0.03 -14.39
N ASP A 27 5.68 -0.58 -14.95
CA ASP A 27 4.33 -0.34 -14.47
C ASP A 27 4.12 -0.95 -13.08
N ALA A 28 4.75 -2.09 -12.81
CA ALA A 28 4.77 -2.71 -11.49
C ALA A 28 5.51 -1.82 -10.45
N GLY A 29 6.61 -1.17 -10.87
CA GLY A 29 7.31 -0.17 -10.05
C GLY A 29 6.43 1.03 -9.74
N MET A 30 5.75 1.59 -10.75
CA MET A 30 4.80 2.70 -10.56
C MET A 30 3.64 2.30 -9.64
N ALA A 31 3.07 1.11 -9.83
CA ALA A 31 1.98 0.58 -9.00
C ALA A 31 2.41 0.47 -7.53
N THR A 32 3.63 0.02 -7.25
CA THR A 32 4.20 -0.04 -5.89
C THR A 32 4.21 1.33 -5.22
N LEU A 33 4.76 2.33 -5.91
CA LEU A 33 4.90 3.68 -5.36
C LEU A 33 3.54 4.33 -5.12
N LEU A 34 2.65 4.27 -6.11
CA LEU A 34 1.31 4.86 -6.03
C LEU A 34 0.46 4.18 -4.96
N ALA A 35 0.49 2.84 -4.89
CA ALA A 35 -0.24 2.10 -3.87
C ALA A 35 0.28 2.44 -2.46
N ALA A 36 1.60 2.45 -2.26
CA ALA A 36 2.19 2.77 -0.97
C ALA A 36 1.87 4.21 -0.52
N ALA A 37 1.90 5.17 -1.46
CA ALA A 37 1.49 6.55 -1.20
C ALA A 37 0.00 6.64 -0.86
N ALA A 38 -0.87 5.92 -1.59
CA ALA A 38 -2.32 5.92 -1.36
C ALA A 38 -2.69 5.32 0.00
N VAL A 39 -2.06 4.23 0.44
CA VAL A 39 -2.27 3.67 1.78
C VAL A 39 -1.92 4.71 2.86
N ARG A 40 -0.73 5.33 2.75
CA ARG A 40 -0.26 6.33 3.73
C ARG A 40 -1.16 7.58 3.75
N SER A 41 -1.52 8.09 2.57
CA SER A 41 -2.39 9.26 2.43
C SER A 41 -3.79 9.01 3.00
N ALA A 42 -4.40 7.88 2.68
CA ALA A 42 -5.71 7.50 3.23
C ALA A 42 -5.65 7.28 4.75
N ALA A 43 -4.56 6.69 5.26
CA ALA A 43 -4.36 6.54 6.70
C ALA A 43 -4.31 7.90 7.42
N LEU A 44 -3.58 8.89 6.88
CA LEU A 44 -3.53 10.24 7.45
C LEU A 44 -4.92 10.91 7.48
N ASN A 45 -5.70 10.77 6.41
CA ASN A 45 -7.06 11.29 6.34
C ASN A 45 -8.01 10.63 7.36
N VAL A 46 -7.86 9.32 7.60
CA VAL A 46 -8.64 8.64 8.64
C VAL A 46 -8.19 9.09 10.03
N LEU A 47 -6.89 9.09 10.30
CA LEU A 47 -6.32 9.39 11.62
C LEU A 47 -6.72 10.78 12.14
N ILE A 48 -6.77 11.79 11.28
CA ILE A 48 -7.21 13.13 11.70
C ILE A 48 -8.70 13.15 12.09
N ASN A 49 -9.54 12.35 11.45
CA ASN A 49 -10.97 12.22 11.79
C ASN A 49 -11.23 11.32 13.01
N LEU A 50 -10.29 10.44 13.37
CA LEU A 50 -10.40 9.64 14.61
C LEU A 50 -10.10 10.47 15.86
N SER A 51 -9.35 11.57 15.73
CA SER A 51 -9.03 12.47 16.84
C SER A 51 -10.30 13.16 17.34
N GLY A 52 -10.74 12.83 18.55
CA GLY A 52 -11.93 13.40 19.16
C GLY A 52 -13.24 12.64 18.89
N ASN A 53 -13.19 11.47 18.25
CA ASN A 53 -14.36 10.61 18.14
C ASN A 53 -14.65 9.92 19.50
N PRO A 54 -15.85 10.10 20.10
CA PRO A 54 -16.19 9.52 21.39
C PRO A 54 -16.45 8.00 21.35
N ASP A 55 -16.63 7.41 20.16
CA ASP A 55 -16.83 5.97 19.99
C ASP A 55 -15.48 5.24 19.94
N GLU A 56 -15.02 4.79 21.12
CA GLU A 56 -13.75 4.07 21.27
C GLU A 56 -13.72 2.75 20.48
N ALA A 57 -14.86 2.06 20.35
CA ALA A 57 -14.95 0.81 19.61
C ALA A 57 -14.75 1.04 18.11
N ALA A 58 -15.38 2.09 17.57
CA ALA A 58 -15.15 2.51 16.19
C ALA A 58 -13.70 2.96 15.96
N VAL A 59 -13.13 3.76 16.86
CA VAL A 59 -11.72 4.20 16.78
C VAL A 59 -10.78 3.00 16.72
N LYS A 60 -10.96 2.02 17.61
CA LYS A 60 -10.16 0.79 17.60
C LYS A 60 -10.32 0.03 16.29
N ALA A 61 -11.56 -0.17 15.82
CA ALA A 61 -11.83 -0.88 14.58
C ALA A 61 -11.15 -0.23 13.37
N TYR A 62 -11.16 1.10 13.26
CA TYR A 62 -10.48 1.82 12.19
C TYR A 62 -8.95 1.71 12.30
N ARG A 63 -8.38 1.81 13.50
CA ARG A 63 -6.93 1.61 13.71
C ARG A 63 -6.49 0.21 13.31
N ASP A 64 -7.26 -0.82 13.68
CA ASP A 64 -6.99 -2.20 13.31
C ASP A 64 -7.05 -2.40 11.78
N ARG A 65 -8.02 -1.76 11.10
CA ARG A 65 -8.12 -1.79 9.62
C ARG A 65 -6.92 -1.11 8.96
N LEU A 66 -6.51 0.06 9.45
CA LEU A 66 -5.31 0.75 8.95
C LEU A 66 -4.05 -0.08 9.17
N GLY A 67 -3.92 -0.73 10.33
CA GLY A 67 -2.81 -1.63 10.63
C GLY A 67 -2.72 -2.78 9.62
N ARG A 68 -3.85 -3.42 9.29
CA ARG A 68 -3.90 -4.46 8.26
C ARG A 68 -3.59 -3.94 6.86
N ALA A 69 -4.10 -2.78 6.47
CA ALA A 69 -3.80 -2.18 5.17
C ALA A 69 -2.32 -1.76 5.04
N GLY A 70 -1.67 -1.44 6.16
CA GLY A 70 -0.27 -1.02 6.19
C GLY A 70 0.78 -2.14 6.13
N THR A 71 0.39 -3.42 6.20
CA THR A 71 1.34 -4.55 6.33
C THR A 71 2.37 -4.62 5.19
N GLY A 72 1.95 -4.32 3.95
CA GLY A 72 2.83 -4.34 2.79
C GLY A 72 3.77 -3.12 2.66
N LEU A 73 3.57 -2.05 3.45
CA LEU A 73 4.32 -0.80 3.28
C LEU A 73 5.82 -0.94 3.54
N ALA A 74 6.21 -1.85 4.45
CA ALA A 74 7.62 -2.09 4.77
C ALA A 74 8.39 -2.74 3.60
N GLN A 75 7.68 -3.39 2.67
CA GLN A 75 8.27 -4.08 1.53
C GLN A 75 8.29 -3.21 0.27
N ALA A 76 7.58 -2.07 0.25
CA ALA A 76 7.42 -1.24 -0.94
C ALA A 76 8.78 -0.80 -1.54
N ASP A 77 9.73 -0.39 -0.71
CA ASP A 77 11.05 0.04 -1.19
C ASP A 77 11.87 -1.13 -1.76
N ALA A 78 11.75 -2.31 -1.15
CA ALA A 78 12.40 -3.52 -1.64
C ALA A 78 11.80 -3.99 -2.99
N ILE A 79 10.49 -3.92 -3.14
CA ILE A 79 9.79 -4.22 -4.40
C ILE A 79 10.23 -3.24 -5.48
N TYR A 80 10.28 -1.94 -5.17
CA TYR A 80 10.76 -0.91 -6.10
C TYR A 80 12.21 -1.16 -6.53
N ALA A 81 13.11 -1.47 -5.58
CA ALA A 81 14.50 -1.79 -5.88
C ALA A 81 14.63 -3.03 -6.79
N ALA A 82 13.82 -4.07 -6.55
CA ALA A 82 13.77 -5.26 -7.40
C ALA A 82 13.31 -4.94 -8.84
N VAL A 83 12.35 -4.01 -9.00
CA VAL A 83 11.94 -3.51 -10.33
C VAL A 83 13.08 -2.76 -11.00
N CYS A 84 13.75 -1.84 -10.31
CA CYS A 84 14.90 -1.11 -10.86
C CYS A 84 16.01 -2.06 -11.33
N GLY A 85 16.28 -3.13 -10.58
CA GLY A 85 17.26 -4.15 -10.98
C GLY A 85 16.90 -4.92 -12.25
N LYS A 86 15.63 -4.93 -12.67
CA LYS A 86 15.16 -5.54 -13.92
C LYS A 86 15.13 -4.57 -15.12
N LEU A 87 15.29 -3.28 -14.86
CA LEU A 87 15.32 -2.24 -15.90
C LEU A 87 16.74 -1.91 -16.38
N ALA A 88 17.76 -2.36 -15.64
CA ALA A 88 19.17 -2.25 -16.00
C ALA A 88 19.60 -3.40 -16.91
#